data_AF-A0A8J3CFD1-F1
#
_entry.id   AF-A0A8J3CFD1-F1
#
_cell.length_a   1.000
_cell.length_b   1.000
_cell.length_c   1.000
_cell.angle_alpha   90.00
_cell.angle_beta   90.00
_cell.angle_gamma   90.00
#
_symmetry.space_group_name_H-M   'P 1'
#
loop_
_entity.id
_entity.type
_entity.pdbx_description
1 polymer ?
#
loop_
_entity_poly.entity_id
_entity_poly.type
_entity_poly.pdbx_seq_one_letter_code
_entity_poly.pdbx_strand_id
1 'polypeptide(L)'
;MLGQVWLPLLAIVEPKDEHGLTLRFLDVPALAQALMRISPYRVLSRAVLESPLTEEDLATLSRHELREIRFWRPETVAEVLFNDWD
;
A
#
# COMPACT_ATOMS: atom_id res chain seq x y z
N MET A 1 -2.91 -8.20 26.60
CA MET A 1 -2.29 -7.87 25.30
C MET A 1 -3.32 -7.09 24.51
N LEU A 2 -3.09 -5.78 24.32
CA LEU A 2 -4.02 -4.91 23.58
C LEU A 2 -4.01 -5.33 22.11
N GLY A 3 -5.20 -5.59 21.55
CA GLY A 3 -5.38 -6.13 20.21
C GLY A 3 -4.75 -5.24 19.14
N GLN A 4 -4.00 -5.84 18.22
CA GLN A 4 -3.55 -5.20 16.99
C GLN A 4 -4.78 -4.71 16.22
N VAL A 5 -4.98 -3.39 16.19
CA VAL A 5 -6.03 -2.78 15.37
C VAL A 5 -5.46 -2.64 13.95
N TRP A 6 -5.98 -3.43 13.02
CA TRP A 6 -5.66 -3.29 11.60
C TRP A 6 -6.51 -2.18 11.02
N LEU A 7 -5.89 -1.05 10.71
CA LEU A 7 -6.57 0.07 10.07
C LEU A 7 -6.58 -0.12 8.56
N PRO A 8 -7.71 0.16 7.87
CA PRO A 8 -7.72 0.17 6.41
C PRO A 8 -6.68 1.16 5.88
N LEU A 9 -5.78 0.65 5.04
CA LEU A 9 -4.75 1.44 4.38
C LEU A 9 -5.35 2.09 3.13
N LEU A 10 -5.02 3.35 2.89
CA LEU A 10 -5.46 4.10 1.70
C LEU A 10 -4.28 4.73 0.99
N ALA A 11 -4.35 4.74 -0.33
CA ALA A 11 -3.49 5.54 -1.21
C ALA A 11 -4.35 6.52 -2.00
N ILE A 12 -3.83 7.72 -2.25
CA ILE A 12 -4.44 8.68 -3.16
C ILE A 12 -3.69 8.58 -4.49
N VAL A 13 -4.43 8.35 -5.57
CA VAL A 13 -3.86 8.10 -6.89
C VAL A 13 -4.50 8.96 -7.96
N GLU A 14 -3.76 9.20 -9.02
CA GLU A 14 -4.29 9.67 -10.29
C GLU A 14 -3.97 8.64 -11.39
N PRO A 15 -4.94 8.27 -12.25
CA PRO A 15 -4.67 7.46 -13.44
C PRO A 15 -3.70 8.18 -14.37
N LYS A 16 -2.64 7.52 -14.83
CA LYS A 16 -1.75 8.05 -15.89
C LYS A 16 -2.27 7.79 -17.30
N ASP A 17 -3.17 6.82 -17.44
CA ASP A 17 -3.83 6.46 -18.70
C ASP A 17 -5.34 6.31 -18.48
N GLU A 18 -6.10 6.38 -19.57
CA GLU A 18 -7.57 6.29 -19.56
C GLU A 18 -8.11 4.94 -19.07
N HIS A 19 -7.25 3.91 -19.05
CA HIS A 19 -7.58 2.56 -18.62
C HIS A 19 -7.24 2.34 -17.13
N GLY A 20 -6.57 3.29 -16.48
CA GLY A 20 -6.19 3.21 -15.07
C GLY A 20 -5.16 2.14 -14.74
N LEU A 21 -4.48 1.58 -15.75
CA LEU A 21 -3.52 0.49 -15.56
C LEU A 21 -2.23 0.98 -14.89
N THR A 22 -1.88 2.24 -15.13
CA THR A 22 -0.74 2.88 -14.47
C THR A 22 -1.22 3.97 -13.52
N LEU A 23 -0.97 3.79 -12.23
CA LEU A 23 -1.34 4.76 -11.21
C LEU A 23 -0.15 5.68 -10.86
N ARG A 24 -0.46 6.94 -10.54
CA ARG A 24 0.47 7.90 -9.95
C ARG A 24 0.06 8.21 -8.53
N PHE A 25 0.89 7.82 -7.56
CA PHE A 25 0.63 8.12 -6.15
C PHE A 25 0.82 9.61 -5.85
N LEU A 26 -0.05 10.16 -5.00
CA LEU A 26 -0.09 11.57 -4.65
C LEU A 26 -0.12 11.75 -3.14
N ASP A 27 0.55 12.81 -2.69
CA ASP A 27 0.36 13.37 -1.35
C ASP A 27 -0.58 14.57 -1.45
N VAL A 28 -1.83 14.41 -0.98
CA VAL A 28 -2.83 15.49 -0.92
C VAL A 28 -3.20 15.71 0.54
N PRO A 29 -2.46 16.55 1.30
CA PRO A 29 -2.61 16.64 2.76
C PRO A 29 -4.03 16.99 3.21
N ALA A 30 -4.71 17.89 2.51
CA ALA A 30 -6.08 18.28 2.85
C ALA A 30 -7.07 17.11 2.70
N LEU A 31 -6.92 16.30 1.64
CA LEU A 31 -7.76 15.12 1.42
C LEU A 31 -7.43 14.01 2.42
N ALA A 32 -6.14 13.77 2.67
CA ALA A 32 -5.70 12.79 3.67
C ALA A 32 -6.30 13.10 5.06
N GLN A 33 -6.22 14.35 5.50
CA GLN A 33 -6.82 14.81 6.76
C GLN A 33 -8.34 14.66 6.77
N ALA A 34 -9.00 14.95 5.65
CA ALA A 34 -10.45 14.77 5.54
C ALA A 34 -10.84 13.29 5.67
N LEU A 35 -10.14 12.37 5.00
CA LEU A 35 -10.37 10.93 5.08
C LEU A 35 -10.16 10.40 6.50
N MET A 36 -9.08 10.80 7.17
CA MET A 36 -8.78 10.39 8.55
C MET A 36 -9.82 10.85 9.58
N ARG A 37 -10.65 11.87 9.27
CA ARG A 37 -11.75 12.31 10.14
C ARG A 37 -13.02 11.49 9.98
N ILE A 38 -13.19 10.79 8.86
CA ILE A 38 -14.43 10.06 8.52
C ILE A 38 -14.41 8.63 9.09
N SER A 39 -13.24 8.01 9.12
CA SER A 39 -13.02 6.61 9.53
C SER A 39 -11.56 6.48 9.96
N PRO A 40 -11.17 5.44 10.72
CA PRO A 40 -9.78 5.27 11.12
C PRO A 40 -8.94 4.71 9.95
N TYR A 41 -8.87 5.46 8.85
CA TYR A 41 -7.98 5.15 7.74
C TYR A 41 -6.54 5.53 8.10
N ARG A 42 -5.59 4.75 7.59
CA ARG A 42 -4.19 5.19 7.47
C ARG A 42 -3.92 5.53 6.00
N VAL A 43 -3.84 6.83 5.72
CA VAL A 43 -3.44 7.32 4.39
C VAL A 43 -1.92 7.23 4.29
N LEU A 44 -1.42 6.42 3.37
CA LEU A 44 0.00 6.22 3.11
C LEU A 44 0.53 7.34 2.22
N SER A 45 1.74 7.81 2.51
CA SER A 45 2.39 8.81 1.67
C SER A 45 2.95 8.17 0.40
N ARG A 46 3.09 8.98 -0.65
CA ARG A 46 3.78 8.59 -1.88
C ARG A 46 5.16 7.99 -1.60
N ALA A 47 5.92 8.62 -0.71
CA ALA A 47 7.27 8.18 -0.36
C ALA A 47 7.30 6.76 0.25
N VAL A 48 6.30 6.40 1.06
CA VAL A 48 6.17 5.04 1.60
C VAL A 48 5.76 4.07 0.50
N LEU A 49 4.79 4.46 -0.32
CA LEU A 49 4.24 3.61 -1.39
C LEU A 49 5.28 3.28 -2.47
N GLU A 50 6.11 4.25 -2.85
CA GLU A 50 7.19 4.08 -3.83
C GLU A 50 8.50 3.55 -3.22
N SER A 51 8.53 3.28 -1.90
CA SER A 51 9.74 2.74 -1.28
C SER A 51 9.97 1.28 -1.71
N PRO A 52 11.24 0.88 -1.92
CA PRO A 52 11.57 -0.49 -2.26
C PRO A 52 11.27 -1.41 -1.07
N LEU A 53 10.89 -2.65 -1.36
CA LEU A 53 10.75 -3.66 -0.33
C LEU A 53 12.10 -3.99 0.28
N THR A 54 12.15 -3.99 1.61
CA THR A 54 13.33 -4.39 2.36
C THR A 54 13.21 -5.82 2.88
N GLU A 55 14.34 -6.45 3.22
CA GLU A 55 14.31 -7.77 3.87
C GLU A 55 13.54 -7.74 5.20
N GLU A 56 13.53 -6.60 5.89
CA GLU A 56 12.78 -6.42 7.14
C GLU A 56 11.27 -6.47 6.90
N ASP A 57 10.78 -5.86 5.82
CA ASP A 57 9.36 -5.92 5.44
C ASP A 57 8.91 -7.35 5.15
N LEU A 58 9.80 -8.16 4.59
CA LEU A 58 9.54 -9.56 4.25
C LEU A 58 9.67 -10.50 5.45
N ALA A 59 10.44 -10.13 6.48
CA ALA A 59 10.75 -11.01 7.62
C ALA A 59 9.52 -11.37 8.45
N THR A 60 8.48 -10.53 8.44
CA THR A 60 7.22 -10.78 9.17
C THR A 60 6.19 -11.55 8.36
N LEU A 61 6.43 -11.79 7.07
CA LEU A 61 5.49 -12.48 6.19
C LEU A 61 5.46 -13.99 6.46
N SER A 62 4.28 -14.58 6.33
CA SER A 62 4.08 -16.01 6.35
C SER A 62 4.74 -16.69 5.15
N ARG A 63 4.92 -18.01 5.24
CA ARG A 63 5.43 -18.81 4.10
C ARG A 63 4.55 -18.72 2.86
N HIS A 64 3.26 -18.42 3.01
CA HIS A 64 2.36 -18.26 1.87
C HIS A 64 2.63 -16.93 1.16
N GLU A 65 2.61 -15.83 1.90
CA GLU A 65 2.91 -14.49 1.39
C GLU A 65 4.31 -14.43 0.75
N LEU A 66 5.31 -15.08 1.36
CA LEU A 66 6.65 -15.18 0.75
C LEU A 66 6.66 -15.93 -0.59
N ARG A 67 5.73 -16.86 -0.84
CA ARG A 67 5.61 -17.50 -2.16
C ARG A 67 4.99 -16.55 -3.17
N GLU A 68 3.95 -15.81 -2.79
CA GLU A 68 3.32 -14.79 -3.63
C GLU A 68 4.34 -13.71 -4.03
N ILE A 69 5.10 -13.17 -3.06
CA ILE A 69 6.17 -12.19 -3.33
C ILE A 69 7.21 -12.76 -4.30
N ARG A 70 7.59 -14.04 -4.17
CA ARG A 70 8.57 -14.66 -5.09
C ARG A 70 8.00 -14.90 -6.49
N PHE A 71 6.70 -15.13 -6.61
CA PHE A 71 6.03 -15.36 -7.87
C PHE A 71 5.82 -14.04 -8.63
N TRP A 72 5.15 -13.08 -8.00
CA TRP A 72 4.79 -11.79 -8.59
C TRP A 72 5.95 -10.79 -8.64
N ARG A 73 6.95 -10.95 -7.76
CA ARG A 73 8.16 -10.11 -7.69
C ARG A 73 7.87 -8.60 -7.64
N PRO A 74 7.01 -8.14 -6.71
CA PRO A 74 6.83 -6.71 -6.52
C PRO A 74 8.14 -6.06 -6.08
N GLU A 75 8.40 -4.86 -6.57
CA GLU A 75 9.58 -4.06 -6.26
C GLU A 75 9.29 -3.04 -5.15
N THR A 76 8.03 -2.59 -5.05
CA THR A 76 7.63 -1.51 -4.13
C THR A 76 6.58 -1.93 -3.11
N VAL A 77 6.45 -1.18 -2.02
CA VAL A 77 5.39 -1.36 -1.02
C VAL A 77 4.00 -1.24 -1.65
N ALA A 78 3.81 -0.31 -2.59
CA ALA A 78 2.54 -0.15 -3.29
C ALA A 78 2.12 -1.41 -4.04
N GLU A 79 3.06 -2.01 -4.78
CA GLU A 79 2.83 -3.26 -5.51
C GLU A 79 2.54 -4.42 -4.57
N VAL A 80 2.96 -4.37 -3.31
CA VAL A 80 2.55 -5.40 -2.34
C VAL A 80 1.12 -5.17 -1.85
N LEU A 81 0.82 -3.93 -1.45
CA LEU A 81 -0.43 -3.61 -0.76
C LEU A 81 -1.65 -3.51 -1.68
N PHE A 82 -1.44 -3.09 -2.92
CA PHE A 82 -2.51 -2.77 -3.88
C PHE A 82 -2.44 -3.62 -5.15
N ASN A 83 -1.69 -4.73 -5.15
CA ASN A 83 -1.78 -5.70 -6.24
C ASN A 83 -3.17 -6.33 -6.33
N ASP A 84 -3.52 -6.79 -7.51
CA ASP A 84 -4.59 -7.78 -7.70
C ASP A 84 -3.98 -9.18 -7.55
N TRP A 85 -4.01 -9.70 -6.31
CA TRP A 85 -3.50 -11.04 -6.02
C TRP A 85 -4.59 -12.08 -6.33
N ASP A 86 -4.29 -13.03 -7.21
CA ASP A 86 -5.17 -14.14 -7.60
C ASP A 86 -5.45 -15.14 -6.46
#